data_AF-A0A0M8VYJ2-F1
#
_entry.id   AF-A0A0M8VYJ2-F1
#
_cell.length_a   1.000
_cell.length_b   1.000
_cell.length_c   1.000
_cell.angle_alpha   90.00
_cell.angle_beta   90.00
_cell.angle_gamma   90.00
#
_symmetry.space_group_name_H-M   'P 1'
#
loop_
_entity.id
_entity.type
_entity.pdbx_description
1 polymer ?
#
loop_
_entity_poly.entity_id
_entity_poly.type
_entity_poly.pdbx_seq_one_letter_code
_entity_poly.pdbx_strand_id
1 'polypeptide(L)'
;MTDQRSFARTVIALSLAVIACCALTFTIMLLAGSPAVQPQRVLDQDALARAVLNHVESDDAFDKPPTIDDVTCPASIPVEAGREFECNVVGVGSSGHAWVKVKIKDDQGDLSLG
;
A
#
# COMPACT_ATOMS: atom_id res chain seq x y z
N MET A 1 59.62 -30.99 4.02
CA MET A 1 58.22 -31.35 3.66
C MET A 1 57.24 -30.99 4.79
N THR A 2 57.35 -29.80 5.40
CA THR A 2 56.60 -29.46 6.64
C THR A 2 55.64 -28.27 6.47
N ASP A 3 55.76 -27.53 5.35
CA ASP A 3 55.04 -26.28 5.13
C ASP A 3 53.59 -26.48 4.62
N GLN A 4 53.40 -27.49 3.77
CA GLN A 4 52.13 -27.79 3.10
C GLN A 4 51.00 -28.24 4.03
N ARG A 5 51.34 -28.87 5.17
CA ARG A 5 50.37 -29.38 6.16
C ARG A 5 49.82 -28.27 7.07
N SER A 6 50.60 -27.21 7.28
CA SER A 6 50.19 -26.02 8.01
C SER A 6 49.25 -25.17 7.15
N PHE A 7 49.64 -24.91 5.90
CA PHE A 7 48.84 -24.13 4.95
C PHE A 7 47.46 -24.76 4.69
N ALA A 8 47.40 -26.07 4.50
CA ALA A 8 46.13 -26.78 4.29
C ALA A 8 45.20 -26.67 5.51
N ARG A 9 45.72 -26.72 6.74
CA ARG A 9 44.91 -26.56 7.96
C ARG A 9 44.37 -25.14 8.11
N THR A 10 45.16 -24.13 7.79
CA THR A 10 44.72 -22.73 7.85
C THR A 10 43.63 -22.45 6.84
N VAL A 11 43.73 -22.98 5.61
CA VAL A 11 42.72 -22.81 4.56
C VAL A 11 41.40 -23.53 4.93
N ILE A 12 41.48 -24.72 5.51
CA ILE A 12 40.29 -25.46 5.98
C ILE A 12 39.59 -24.70 7.12
N ALA A 13 40.36 -24.13 8.06
CA ALA A 13 39.79 -23.36 9.17
C ALA A 13 39.09 -22.08 8.69
N LEU A 14 39.71 -21.34 7.76
CA LEU A 14 39.14 -20.12 7.18
C LEU A 14 37.86 -20.40 6.38
N SER A 15 37.86 -21.47 5.58
CA SER A 15 36.68 -21.85 4.79
C SER A 15 35.51 -22.28 5.67
N LEU A 16 35.76 -23.06 6.73
CA LEU A 16 34.71 -23.43 7.70
C LEU A 16 34.14 -22.20 8.43
N ALA A 17 34.99 -21.24 8.80
CA ALA A 17 34.54 -20.00 9.45
C ALA A 17 33.63 -19.17 8.52
N VAL A 18 33.97 -19.07 7.24
CA VAL A 18 33.14 -18.37 6.24
C VAL A 18 31.80 -19.06 6.07
N ILE A 19 31.79 -20.40 5.93
CA ILE A 19 30.55 -21.18 5.76
C ILE A 19 29.63 -21.02 6.98
N ALA A 20 30.18 -21.09 8.20
CA ALA A 20 29.41 -20.91 9.42
C ALA A 20 28.81 -19.49 9.52
N CYS A 21 29.59 -18.47 9.12
CA CYS A 21 29.14 -17.09 9.11
C CYS A 21 28.01 -16.87 8.09
N CYS A 22 28.15 -17.43 6.88
CA CYS A 22 27.10 -17.39 5.86
C CYS A 22 25.83 -18.13 6.32
N ALA A 23 25.97 -19.31 6.92
CA ALA A 23 24.82 -20.05 7.44
C ALA A 23 24.05 -19.23 8.50
N LEU A 24 24.77 -18.53 9.38
CA LEU A 24 24.19 -17.64 10.39
C LEU A 24 23.46 -16.43 9.77
N THR A 25 24.03 -15.77 8.76
CA THR A 25 23.36 -14.63 8.13
C THR A 25 22.09 -15.06 7.40
N PHE A 26 22.13 -16.20 6.70
CA PHE A 26 20.94 -16.76 6.04
C PHE A 26 19.86 -17.17 7.04
N THR A 27 20.20 -17.80 8.17
CA THR A 27 19.21 -18.15 9.19
C THR A 27 18.61 -16.91 9.83
N ILE A 28 19.40 -15.88 10.13
CA ILE A 28 18.90 -14.59 10.64
C ILE A 28 17.96 -13.94 9.61
N MET A 29 18.32 -13.96 8.32
CA MET A 29 17.49 -13.38 7.26
C MET A 29 16.17 -14.13 7.06
N LEU A 30 16.17 -15.46 7.25
CA LEU A 30 14.94 -16.28 7.21
C LEU A 30 14.06 -16.05 8.45
N LEU A 31 14.65 -15.91 9.64
CA LEU A 31 13.94 -15.66 10.90
C LEU A 31 13.35 -14.25 10.98
N ALA A 32 14.07 -13.25 10.49
CA ALA A 32 13.62 -11.87 10.49
C ALA A 32 12.48 -11.62 9.48
N GLY A 33 12.25 -12.56 8.57
CA GLY A 33 11.39 -12.37 7.41
C GLY A 33 12.03 -11.37 6.44
N SER A 34 11.86 -11.61 5.14
CA SER A 34 12.07 -10.51 4.19
C SER A 34 11.11 -9.38 4.57
N PRO A 35 11.48 -8.08 4.50
CA PRO A 35 10.48 -7.03 4.58
C PRO A 35 9.45 -7.38 3.52
N ALA A 36 8.24 -7.75 3.96
CA ALA A 36 7.18 -8.10 3.05
C ALA A 36 6.96 -6.86 2.19
N VAL A 37 7.47 -6.89 0.96
CA VAL A 37 7.05 -5.99 -0.09
C VAL A 37 5.61 -6.41 -0.35
N GLN A 38 4.70 -5.94 0.51
CA GLN A 38 3.30 -6.16 0.31
C GLN A 38 2.99 -5.53 -1.05
N PRO A 39 2.40 -6.29 -1.99
CA PRO A 39 1.99 -5.70 -3.26
C PRO A 39 1.13 -4.49 -2.92
N GLN A 40 1.55 -3.31 -3.38
CA GLN A 40 0.89 -2.04 -3.11
C GLN A 40 -0.59 -2.21 -3.43
N ARG A 41 -1.43 -2.32 -2.39
CA ARG A 41 -2.87 -2.50 -2.58
C ARG A 41 -3.38 -1.24 -3.25
N VAL A 42 -4.09 -1.43 -4.35
CA VAL A 42 -4.79 -0.34 -5.04
C VAL A 42 -6.20 -0.29 -4.46
N LEU A 43 -6.71 0.92 -4.23
CA LEU A 43 -8.05 1.12 -3.71
C LEU A 43 -9.09 0.65 -4.75
N ASP A 44 -10.03 -0.17 -4.29
CA ASP A 44 -11.15 -0.66 -5.11
C ASP A 44 -12.03 0.54 -5.52
N GLN A 45 -12.08 0.79 -6.82
CA GLN A 45 -12.71 1.98 -7.38
C GLN A 45 -14.24 1.92 -7.26
N ASP A 46 -14.84 0.74 -7.38
CA ASP A 46 -16.28 0.55 -7.22
C ASP A 46 -16.69 0.73 -5.76
N ALA A 47 -15.90 0.20 -4.82
CA ALA A 47 -16.14 0.38 -3.40
C ALA A 47 -16.00 1.85 -2.97
N LEU A 48 -14.98 2.55 -3.50
CA LEU A 48 -14.77 3.97 -3.26
C LEU A 48 -15.92 4.83 -3.80
N ALA A 49 -16.34 4.60 -5.06
CA ALA A 49 -17.44 5.34 -5.66
C ALA A 49 -18.74 5.17 -4.87
N ARG A 50 -19.02 3.95 -4.37
CA ARG A 50 -20.16 3.69 -3.48
C ARG A 50 -20.04 4.40 -2.14
N ALA A 51 -18.85 4.42 -1.53
CA ALA A 51 -18.63 5.11 -0.26
C ALA A 51 -18.87 6.62 -0.40
N VAL A 52 -18.35 7.22 -1.48
CA VAL A 52 -18.59 8.63 -1.81
C VAL A 52 -20.07 8.88 -2.07
N LEU A 53 -20.74 8.04 -2.85
CA LEU A 53 -22.17 8.16 -3.15
C LEU A 53 -23.02 8.13 -1.87
N ASN A 54 -22.79 7.15 -1.00
CA ASN A 54 -23.51 7.03 0.28
C ASN A 54 -23.32 8.25 1.20
N HIS A 55 -22.17 8.94 1.08
CA HIS A 55 -21.91 10.15 1.86
C HIS A 55 -22.69 11.35 1.36
N VAL A 56 -22.88 11.46 0.04
CA VAL A 56 -23.56 12.60 -0.61
C VAL A 56 -25.04 12.35 -0.92
N GLU A 57 -25.53 11.11 -0.83
CA GLU A 57 -26.93 10.75 -1.11
C GLU A 57 -27.92 11.54 -0.23
N SER A 58 -27.50 11.91 0.97
CA SER A 58 -28.32 12.66 1.94
C SER A 58 -28.10 14.18 1.88
N ASP A 59 -27.31 14.68 0.95
CA ASP A 59 -26.96 16.09 0.87
C ASP A 59 -28.01 16.86 0.03
N ASP A 60 -28.65 17.85 0.64
CA ASP A 60 -29.68 18.69 0.01
C ASP A 60 -29.10 19.62 -1.09
N ALA A 61 -27.77 19.64 -1.25
CA ALA A 61 -27.09 20.41 -2.28
C ALA A 61 -27.31 19.88 -3.72
N PHE A 62 -27.80 18.66 -3.88
CA PHE A 62 -27.97 18.01 -5.18
C PHE A 62 -29.38 18.25 -5.77
N ASP A 63 -29.45 18.68 -7.04
CA ASP A 63 -30.72 18.93 -7.74
C ASP A 63 -31.49 17.63 -8.04
N LYS A 64 -30.76 16.53 -8.17
CA LYS A 64 -31.26 15.16 -8.32
C LYS A 64 -30.43 14.21 -7.47
N PRO A 65 -30.97 13.07 -7.02
CA PRO A 65 -30.17 12.04 -6.38
C PRO A 65 -28.99 11.66 -7.29
N PRO A 66 -27.74 11.80 -6.84
CA PRO A 66 -26.59 11.37 -7.62
C PRO A 66 -26.64 9.84 -7.80
N THR A 67 -26.07 9.37 -8.90
CA THR A 67 -25.89 7.95 -9.20
C THR A 67 -24.40 7.62 -9.25
N ILE A 68 -24.06 6.33 -9.30
CA ILE A 68 -22.65 5.91 -9.35
C ILE A 68 -21.92 6.45 -10.59
N ASP A 69 -22.64 6.66 -11.70
CA ASP A 69 -22.10 7.24 -12.93
C ASP A 69 -21.81 8.74 -12.80
N ASP A 70 -22.41 9.41 -11.83
CA ASP A 70 -22.15 10.83 -11.53
C ASP A 70 -20.88 11.00 -10.66
N VAL A 71 -20.30 9.91 -10.12
CA VAL A 71 -19.10 9.92 -9.26
C VAL A 71 -17.84 9.62 -10.06
N THR A 72 -16.92 10.57 -10.11
CA THR A 72 -15.60 10.41 -10.73
C THR A 72 -14.51 10.52 -9.66
N CYS A 73 -13.86 9.39 -9.36
CA CYS A 73 -12.69 9.34 -8.49
C CYS A 73 -11.39 9.11 -9.29
N PRO A 74 -10.23 9.54 -8.78
CA PRO A 74 -8.96 9.28 -9.45
C PRO A 74 -8.66 7.77 -9.46
N ALA A 75 -8.30 7.25 -10.64
CA ALA A 75 -7.99 5.83 -10.79
C ALA A 75 -6.62 5.48 -10.18
N SER A 76 -6.48 4.22 -9.75
CA SER A 76 -5.21 3.63 -9.32
C SER A 76 -4.56 4.35 -8.12
N ILE A 77 -5.37 4.84 -7.19
CA ILE A 77 -4.87 5.37 -5.91
C ILE A 77 -4.29 4.20 -5.10
N PRO A 78 -3.00 4.22 -4.75
CA PRO A 78 -2.45 3.26 -3.82
C PRO A 78 -2.97 3.54 -2.41
N VAL A 79 -3.22 2.46 -1.66
CA VAL A 79 -3.65 2.52 -0.26
C VAL A 79 -2.45 2.90 0.60
N GLU A 80 -2.27 4.21 0.74
CA GLU A 80 -1.21 4.82 1.55
C GLU A 80 -1.87 5.60 2.69
N ALA A 81 -1.62 5.17 3.94
CA ALA A 81 -2.16 5.83 5.12
C ALA A 81 -1.77 7.32 5.16
N GLY A 82 -2.75 8.18 5.40
CA GLY A 82 -2.60 9.64 5.40
C GLY A 82 -2.72 10.30 4.03
N ARG A 83 -2.84 9.54 2.94
CA ARG A 83 -3.06 10.09 1.60
C ARG A 83 -4.46 10.69 1.48
N GLU A 84 -4.52 11.85 0.84
CA GLU A 84 -5.75 12.59 0.57
C GLU A 84 -5.92 12.76 -0.93
N PHE A 85 -7.16 12.61 -1.41
CA PHE A 85 -7.55 12.86 -2.79
C PHE A 85 -9.01 13.31 -2.83
N GLU A 86 -9.46 13.83 -3.96
CA GLU A 86 -10.81 14.36 -4.11
C GLU A 86 -11.56 13.56 -5.18
N CYS A 87 -12.83 13.27 -4.92
CA CYS A 87 -13.76 12.70 -5.89
C CYS A 87 -14.76 13.79 -6.31
N ASN A 88 -15.02 13.87 -7.62
CA ASN A 88 -16.02 14.76 -8.17
C ASN A 88 -17.38 14.04 -8.24
N VAL A 89 -18.45 14.70 -7.85
CA VAL A 89 -19.82 14.23 -7.98
C VAL A 89 -20.61 15.25 -8.80
N VAL A 90 -21.20 14.81 -9.90
CA VAL A 90 -22.00 15.67 -10.79
C VAL A 90 -23.43 15.79 -10.25
N GLY A 91 -24.01 17.00 -10.27
CA GLY A 91 -25.42 17.24 -9.93
C GLY A 91 -25.69 18.27 -8.83
N VAL A 92 -24.70 19.07 -8.43
CA VAL A 92 -24.86 20.14 -7.42
C VAL A 92 -25.09 21.50 -8.07
N GLY A 93 -26.33 22.00 -7.95
CA GLY A 93 -26.75 23.35 -8.33
C GLY A 93 -26.28 23.83 -9.72
N SER A 94 -26.22 25.16 -9.90
CA SER A 94 -25.84 25.79 -11.17
C SER A 94 -24.39 25.53 -11.62
N SER A 95 -23.50 25.11 -10.71
CA SER A 95 -22.10 24.74 -11.01
C SER A 95 -21.95 23.30 -11.50
N GLY A 96 -22.94 22.44 -11.23
CA GLY A 96 -23.00 21.06 -11.71
C GLY A 96 -22.07 20.07 -11.02
N HIS A 97 -21.23 20.47 -10.06
CA HIS A 97 -20.17 19.63 -9.47
C HIS A 97 -19.99 19.85 -7.96
N ALA A 98 -19.82 18.77 -7.21
CA ALA A 98 -19.36 18.74 -5.83
C ALA A 98 -18.05 17.96 -5.70
N TRP A 99 -17.14 18.45 -4.86
CA TRP A 99 -15.87 17.80 -4.60
C TRP A 99 -15.88 17.23 -3.19
N VAL A 100 -15.79 15.91 -3.07
CA VAL A 100 -15.75 15.18 -1.80
C VAL A 100 -14.30 14.84 -1.48
N LYS A 101 -13.82 15.24 -0.30
CA LYS A 101 -12.45 14.93 0.12
C LYS A 101 -12.40 13.55 0.75
N VAL A 102 -11.53 12.70 0.23
CA VAL A 102 -11.31 11.33 0.71
C VAL A 102 -9.92 11.23 1.33
N LYS A 103 -9.86 10.75 2.57
CA LYS A 103 -8.62 10.47 3.29
C LYS A 103 -8.49 9.00 3.60
N ILE A 104 -7.38 8.39 3.22
CA ILE A 104 -7.04 7.02 3.59
C ILE A 104 -6.50 7.04 5.02
N LYS A 105 -7.17 6.38 5.95
CA LYS A 105 -6.79 6.35 7.37
C LYS A 105 -5.70 5.32 7.66
N ASP A 106 -5.77 4.17 7.01
CA ASP A 106 -4.87 3.05 7.25
C ASP A 106 -4.52 2.28 5.97
N ASP A 107 -3.60 1.32 6.11
CA ASP A 107 -3.16 0.39 5.07
C ASP A 107 -4.19 -0.72 4.77
N GLN A 108 -5.29 -0.77 5.52
CA GLN A 108 -6.40 -1.72 5.32
C GLN A 108 -7.46 -1.15 4.38
N GLY A 109 -7.39 0.16 4.07
CA GLY A 109 -8.33 0.84 3.19
C GLY A 109 -9.49 1.50 3.91
N ASP A 110 -9.38 1.77 5.22
CA ASP A 110 -10.38 2.60 5.92
C ASP A 110 -10.32 4.05 5.41
N LEU A 111 -11.48 4.66 5.21
CA LEU A 111 -11.64 5.96 4.56
C LEU A 111 -12.29 6.97 5.51
N SER A 112 -11.93 8.24 5.36
CA SER A 112 -12.65 9.39 5.90
C SER A 112 -13.17 10.23 4.74
N LEU A 113 -14.44 10.61 4.79
CA LEU A 113 -15.09 11.48 3.81
C LEU A 113 -15.48 12.79 4.50
N GLY A 114 -15.32 13.92 3.80
CA GLY A 114 -15.77 15.23 4.27
C GLY A 114 -15.59 16.33 3.25
#